data_AF-A0A4Q6BWB7-F1
#
_entry.id   AF-A0A4Q6BWB7-F1
#
_cell.length_a   1.000
_cell.length_b   1.000
_cell.length_c   1.000
_cell.angle_alpha   90.00
_cell.angle_beta   90.00
_cell.angle_gamma   90.00
#
_symmetry.space_group_name_H-M   'P 1'
#
loop_
_entity.id
_entity.type
_entity.pdbx_description
1 polymer ?
#
loop_
_entity_poly.entity_id
_entity_poly.type
_entity_poly.pdbx_seq_one_letter_code
_entity_poly.pdbx_strand_id
1 'polypeptide(L)'
;EEYFAVFGKTSSELFVVTNKFSDFKRLYLYKEGKFTPVSPEVSRDIEGLNVSGNHKRMFVQWNDGGYAKTQALDPYTLKFSDIPNLPKSAQQSYVGSVSRMGRYASVGIETGLEPRTSYVLDIGTGKLTQWVRPSLPEIDSKNFVPQTLEFYPAADGTKIPMLVTRPVACANQVCPVVVDFHGGPEGQSRPGFDRVAQLYAAHGFVYVEPNVRGSEGYGRKWMSADDGAKRLNVITDIEDAAKFIRKEWAKNGVEPKVGVTGGSYGGYSTLVAMTKFAGAYDAGVSNVGMSNLRSFLLNTAPYRRILRISEYGDPEKDKEALEKLSPITYIEQVKAPLMIIQGASDPRVPVGEALQMRSALAARGIQAPLIIFADEGHGSAKRDNKVIQIGAGLEFFEQHLK
;
A
#
# COMPACT_ATOMS: atom_id res chain seq x y z
N GLU A 1 -15.84 5.98 11.54
CA GLU A 1 -16.86 5.98 10.46
C GLU A 1 -16.24 6.77 9.32
N GLU A 2 -16.08 6.14 8.16
CA GLU A 2 -15.65 6.83 6.95
C GLU A 2 -16.86 7.10 6.08
N TYR A 3 -16.88 8.27 5.45
CA TYR A 3 -17.85 8.54 4.41
C TYR A 3 -17.39 9.60 3.42
N PHE A 4 -17.95 9.51 2.22
CA PHE A 4 -18.03 10.63 1.28
C PHE A 4 -19.40 10.60 0.62
N ALA A 5 -19.87 11.77 0.18
CA ALA A 5 -21.21 11.94 -0.34
C ALA A 5 -21.24 12.83 -1.58
N VAL A 6 -22.20 12.56 -2.47
CA VAL A 6 -22.50 13.38 -3.65
C VAL A 6 -23.99 13.63 -3.73
N PHE A 7 -24.39 14.77 -4.31
CA PHE A 7 -25.81 15.08 -4.49
C PHE A 7 -26.48 14.10 -5.46
N GLY A 8 -27.67 13.64 -5.05
CA GLY A 8 -28.56 12.84 -5.86
C GLY A 8 -29.36 13.68 -6.86
N LYS A 9 -30.60 13.29 -7.14
CA LYS A 9 -31.47 13.98 -8.10
C LYS A 9 -31.87 15.37 -7.60
N THR A 10 -32.11 15.49 -6.30
CA THR A 10 -32.52 16.72 -5.64
C THR A 10 -31.45 17.16 -4.65
N SER A 11 -31.50 18.42 -4.24
CA SER A 11 -30.66 18.94 -3.15
C SER A 11 -30.93 18.28 -1.79
N SER A 12 -32.04 17.56 -1.66
CA SER A 12 -32.43 16.80 -0.45
C SER A 12 -32.04 15.33 -0.48
N GLU A 13 -31.41 14.86 -1.56
CA GLU A 13 -30.96 13.48 -1.73
C GLU A 13 -29.43 13.44 -1.80
N LEU A 14 -28.82 12.52 -1.09
CA LEU A 14 -27.38 12.26 -1.14
C LEU A 14 -27.10 10.79 -1.41
N PHE A 15 -26.19 10.51 -2.34
CA PHE A 15 -25.54 9.22 -2.42
C PHE A 15 -24.35 9.23 -1.48
N VAL A 16 -24.38 8.37 -0.48
CA VAL A 16 -23.38 8.32 0.59
C VAL A 16 -22.68 6.97 0.54
N VAL A 17 -21.38 6.97 0.36
CA VAL A 17 -20.54 5.79 0.55
C VAL A 17 -20.08 5.78 2.00
N THR A 18 -20.37 4.72 2.75
CA THR A 18 -19.97 4.62 4.16
C THR A 18 -19.86 3.18 4.64
N ASN A 19 -19.01 2.95 5.65
CA ASN A 19 -18.92 1.70 6.42
C ASN A 19 -19.68 1.77 7.76
N LYS A 20 -20.62 2.72 7.91
CA LYS A 20 -21.42 2.85 9.14
C LYS A 20 -22.24 1.61 9.49
N PHE A 21 -22.78 0.94 8.47
CA PHE A 21 -23.76 -0.14 8.64
C PHE A 21 -23.21 -1.52 8.23
N SER A 22 -21.94 -1.62 7.87
CA SER A 22 -21.30 -2.84 7.38
C SER A 22 -19.79 -2.79 7.63
N ASP A 23 -19.12 -3.94 7.47
CA ASP A 23 -17.66 -3.97 7.59
C ASP A 23 -16.97 -3.24 6.42
N PHE A 24 -17.51 -3.39 5.22
CA PHE A 24 -17.03 -2.72 4.00
C PHE A 24 -17.84 -1.46 3.70
N LYS A 25 -17.22 -0.49 3.02
CA LYS A 25 -17.85 0.73 2.49
C LYS A 25 -18.89 0.38 1.43
N ARG A 26 -20.15 0.74 1.69
CA ARG A 26 -21.29 0.51 0.80
C ARG A 26 -21.94 1.82 0.39
N LEU A 27 -22.65 1.81 -0.74
CA LEU A 27 -23.39 2.94 -1.26
C LEU A 27 -24.82 2.93 -0.73
N TYR A 28 -25.24 4.05 -0.16
CA TYR A 28 -26.59 4.29 0.34
C TYR A 28 -27.17 5.55 -0.32
N LEU A 29 -28.49 5.55 -0.51
CA LEU A 29 -29.25 6.77 -0.75
C LEU A 29 -29.73 7.30 0.60
N TYR A 30 -29.29 8.50 0.95
CA TYR A 30 -29.77 9.25 2.10
C TYR A 30 -30.84 10.25 1.66
N LYS A 31 -32.03 10.13 2.24
CA LYS A 31 -33.18 11.00 1.98
C LYS A 31 -34.03 11.09 3.23
N GLU A 32 -34.44 12.31 3.60
CA GLU A 32 -35.36 12.57 4.72
C GLU A 32 -34.90 11.89 6.04
N GLY A 33 -33.59 11.93 6.33
CA GLY A 33 -33.02 11.33 7.54
C GLY A 33 -32.77 9.82 7.46
N LYS A 34 -33.13 9.15 6.37
CA LYS A 34 -33.05 7.69 6.22
C LYS A 34 -32.00 7.26 5.20
N PHE A 35 -31.18 6.28 5.57
CA PHE A 35 -30.27 5.57 4.67
C PHE A 35 -30.97 4.35 4.06
N THR A 36 -30.95 4.23 2.73
CA THR A 36 -31.44 3.07 1.99
C THR A 36 -30.30 2.45 1.20
N PRO A 37 -29.98 1.15 1.36
CA PRO A 37 -28.86 0.54 0.63
C PRO A 37 -29.13 0.56 -0.88
N VAL A 38 -28.12 1.00 -1.64
CA VAL A 38 -28.13 0.98 -3.12
C VAL A 38 -27.22 -0.12 -3.64
N SER A 39 -26.03 -0.27 -3.06
CA SER A 39 -25.13 -1.35 -3.43
C SER A 39 -25.46 -2.65 -2.68
N PRO A 40 -25.17 -3.82 -3.30
CA PRO A 40 -25.27 -5.10 -2.60
C PRO A 40 -24.33 -5.16 -1.39
N GLU A 41 -24.60 -6.09 -0.49
CA GLU A 41 -23.70 -6.43 0.60
C GLU A 41 -22.68 -7.45 0.10
N VAL A 42 -21.43 -7.00 -0.06
CA VAL A 42 -20.33 -7.78 -0.62
C VAL A 42 -19.04 -7.49 0.15
N SER A 43 -18.10 -8.43 0.12
CA SER A 43 -16.81 -8.34 0.81
C SER A 43 -15.78 -7.51 0.03
N ARG A 44 -16.16 -6.30 -0.38
CA ARG A 44 -15.30 -5.34 -1.08
C ARG A 44 -15.78 -3.91 -0.86
N ASP A 45 -14.85 -2.98 -0.78
CA ASP A 45 -15.14 -1.58 -0.51
C ASP A 45 -15.57 -0.84 -1.79
N ILE A 46 -16.47 0.14 -1.64
CA ILE A 46 -16.60 1.22 -2.62
C ILE A 46 -15.62 2.32 -2.22
N GLU A 47 -14.69 2.64 -3.11
CA GLU A 47 -13.62 3.62 -2.87
C GLU A 47 -13.75 4.89 -3.73
N GLY A 48 -14.64 4.87 -4.73
CA GLY A 48 -14.86 6.03 -5.60
C GLY A 48 -16.28 6.11 -6.10
N LEU A 49 -16.76 7.34 -6.24
CA LEU A 49 -18.07 7.66 -6.81
C LEU A 49 -17.94 8.91 -7.67
N ASN A 50 -18.20 8.78 -8.96
CA ASN A 50 -18.20 9.89 -9.90
C ASN A 50 -19.60 10.10 -10.45
N VAL A 51 -20.07 11.34 -10.48
CA VAL A 51 -21.39 11.72 -11.00
C VAL A 51 -21.23 12.80 -12.05
N SER A 52 -21.92 12.66 -13.18
CA SER A 52 -21.99 13.72 -14.20
C SER A 52 -22.68 14.97 -13.65
N GLY A 53 -22.28 16.16 -14.09
CA GLY A 53 -22.89 17.42 -13.62
C GLY A 53 -24.39 17.58 -13.88
N ASN A 54 -24.99 16.79 -14.78
CA ASN A 54 -26.44 16.72 -15.00
C ASN A 54 -27.13 15.59 -14.22
N HIS A 55 -26.39 14.88 -13.36
CA HIS A 55 -26.85 13.79 -12.49
C HIS A 55 -27.50 12.62 -13.24
N LYS A 56 -27.18 12.40 -14.53
CA LYS A 56 -27.72 11.29 -15.34
C LYS A 56 -26.80 10.09 -15.46
N ARG A 57 -25.53 10.22 -15.06
CA ARG A 57 -24.53 9.16 -15.11
C ARG A 57 -23.79 9.10 -13.78
N MET A 58 -23.63 7.89 -13.28
CA MET A 58 -22.84 7.62 -12.08
C MET A 58 -21.92 6.43 -12.33
N PHE A 59 -20.73 6.49 -11.76
CA PHE A 59 -19.75 5.43 -11.81
C PHE A 59 -19.28 5.12 -10.40
N VAL A 60 -19.34 3.85 -10.04
CA VAL A 60 -18.98 3.32 -8.73
C VAL A 60 -17.72 2.51 -8.89
N GLN A 61 -16.66 2.90 -8.19
CA GLN A 61 -15.39 2.22 -8.18
C GLN A 61 -15.29 1.32 -6.94
N TRP A 62 -15.13 0.03 -7.19
CA TRP A 62 -14.94 -1.02 -6.20
C TRP A 62 -13.45 -1.28 -5.97
N ASN A 63 -13.06 -1.54 -4.72
CA ASN A 63 -11.79 -2.12 -4.33
C ASN A 63 -12.03 -3.57 -3.90
N ASP A 64 -11.68 -4.50 -4.78
CA ASP A 64 -11.82 -5.94 -4.55
C ASP A 64 -10.44 -6.53 -4.22
N GLY A 65 -10.03 -6.46 -2.95
CA GLY A 65 -8.72 -6.95 -2.51
C GLY A 65 -7.52 -6.29 -3.22
N GLY A 66 -7.64 -5.01 -3.57
CA GLY A 66 -6.64 -4.20 -4.29
C GLY A 66 -6.95 -4.01 -5.76
N TYR A 67 -7.85 -4.80 -6.35
CA TYR A 67 -8.27 -4.66 -7.74
C TYR A 67 -9.38 -3.62 -7.87
N ALA A 68 -9.08 -2.49 -8.49
CA ALA A 68 -10.06 -1.45 -8.79
C ALA A 68 -10.91 -1.82 -10.00
N LYS A 69 -12.20 -2.02 -9.78
CA LYS A 69 -13.19 -2.27 -10.85
C LYS A 69 -14.25 -1.19 -10.83
N THR A 70 -14.47 -0.53 -11.96
CA THR A 70 -15.53 0.48 -12.05
C THR A 70 -16.76 -0.06 -12.76
N GLN A 71 -17.94 0.16 -12.18
CA GLN A 71 -19.24 -0.12 -12.80
C GLN A 71 -20.03 1.17 -13.00
N ALA A 72 -20.89 1.19 -14.01
CA ALA A 72 -21.89 2.25 -14.16
C ALA A 72 -23.07 1.97 -13.23
N LEU A 73 -23.65 3.03 -12.68
CA LEU A 73 -24.88 3.02 -11.91
C LEU A 73 -25.85 4.02 -12.54
N ASP A 74 -27.06 3.58 -12.88
CA ASP A 74 -28.12 4.51 -13.25
C ASP A 74 -28.66 5.16 -11.95
N PRO A 75 -28.51 6.49 -11.77
CA PRO A 75 -28.90 7.14 -10.52
C PRO A 75 -30.42 7.24 -10.33
N TYR A 76 -31.24 6.93 -11.34
CA TYR A 76 -32.70 6.92 -11.25
C TYR A 76 -33.26 5.53 -11.01
N THR A 77 -32.76 4.51 -11.70
CA THR A 77 -33.23 3.13 -11.53
C THR A 77 -32.44 2.37 -10.47
N LEU A 78 -31.32 2.93 -10.00
CA LEU A 78 -30.38 2.31 -9.05
C LEU A 78 -29.83 0.96 -9.53
N LYS A 79 -29.75 0.77 -10.85
CA LYS A 79 -29.26 -0.46 -11.47
C LYS A 79 -27.81 -0.32 -11.86
N PHE A 80 -27.00 -1.29 -11.44
CA PHE A 80 -25.62 -1.44 -11.86
C PHE A 80 -25.54 -2.05 -13.26
N SER A 81 -24.52 -1.65 -14.02
CA SER A 81 -24.18 -2.21 -15.33
C SER A 81 -22.69 -2.11 -15.59
N ASP A 82 -22.18 -2.97 -16.46
CA ASP A 82 -20.79 -2.88 -16.88
C ASP A 82 -20.57 -1.70 -17.82
N ILE A 83 -19.36 -1.14 -17.78
CA ILE A 83 -18.96 -0.10 -18.71
C ILE A 83 -18.63 -0.76 -20.05
N PRO A 84 -19.27 -0.35 -21.16
CA PRO A 84 -19.05 -0.99 -22.45
C PRO A 84 -17.60 -0.79 -22.92
N ASN A 85 -17.07 -1.82 -23.58
CA ASN A 85 -15.77 -1.79 -24.26
C ASN A 85 -14.54 -1.52 -23.37
N LEU A 86 -14.64 -1.72 -22.05
CA LEU A 86 -13.44 -1.83 -21.22
C LEU A 86 -12.64 -3.09 -21.59
N PRO A 87 -11.30 -3.02 -21.71
CA PRO A 87 -10.47 -4.19 -21.99
C PRO A 87 -10.64 -5.26 -20.91
N LYS A 88 -10.91 -6.50 -21.31
CA LYS A 88 -11.02 -7.63 -20.37
C LYS A 88 -9.70 -7.91 -19.63
N SER A 89 -8.57 -7.53 -20.20
CA SER A 89 -7.24 -7.61 -19.60
C SER A 89 -6.95 -6.55 -18.55
N ALA A 90 -7.85 -5.56 -18.36
CA ALA A 90 -7.67 -4.53 -17.35
C ALA A 90 -7.69 -5.16 -15.95
N GLN A 91 -6.54 -5.14 -15.26
CA GLN A 91 -6.45 -5.47 -13.84
C GLN A 91 -7.07 -4.35 -13.01
N GLN A 92 -6.77 -3.10 -13.38
CA GLN A 92 -7.34 -1.91 -12.77
C GLN A 92 -8.12 -1.09 -13.80
N SER A 93 -9.28 -0.57 -13.39
CA SER A 93 -10.11 0.35 -14.18
C SER A 93 -10.62 1.48 -13.32
N TYR A 94 -10.28 2.71 -13.70
CA TYR A 94 -10.62 3.92 -12.98
C TYR A 94 -11.43 4.83 -13.89
N VAL A 95 -12.66 5.17 -13.52
CA VAL A 95 -13.37 6.28 -14.16
C VAL A 95 -13.12 7.53 -13.34
N GLY A 96 -12.49 8.52 -13.97
CA GLY A 96 -12.25 9.84 -13.39
C GLY A 96 -13.39 10.80 -13.67
N SER A 97 -13.03 12.04 -14.03
CA SER A 97 -13.99 13.10 -14.29
C SER A 97 -14.94 12.76 -15.45
N VAL A 98 -16.21 13.05 -15.22
CA VAL A 98 -17.27 12.93 -16.22
C VAL A 98 -17.65 14.32 -16.70
N SER A 99 -17.74 14.51 -18.01
CA SER A 99 -18.18 15.77 -18.62
C SER A 99 -19.54 16.22 -18.04
N ARG A 100 -19.78 17.53 -18.01
CA ARG A 100 -21.01 18.13 -17.42
C ARG A 100 -22.30 17.50 -17.96
N MET A 101 -22.35 17.20 -19.26
CA MET A 101 -23.51 16.59 -19.92
C MET A 101 -23.55 15.05 -19.84
N GLY A 102 -22.55 14.41 -19.22
CA GLY A 102 -22.49 12.96 -19.07
C GLY A 102 -22.21 12.22 -20.38
N ARG A 103 -21.63 12.88 -21.39
CA ARG A 103 -21.30 12.26 -22.68
C ARG A 103 -19.93 11.59 -22.68
N TYR A 104 -18.93 12.25 -22.10
CA TYR A 104 -17.56 11.75 -22.03
C TYR A 104 -17.11 11.52 -20.59
N ALA A 105 -16.24 10.53 -20.38
CA ALA A 105 -15.53 10.31 -19.13
C ALA A 105 -14.05 9.97 -19.39
N SER A 106 -13.15 10.44 -18.54
CA SER A 106 -11.75 9.97 -18.53
C SER A 106 -11.68 8.59 -17.89
N VAL A 107 -10.97 7.65 -18.51
CA VAL A 107 -10.78 6.30 -18.00
C VAL A 107 -9.29 5.96 -17.93
N GLY A 108 -8.82 5.52 -16.78
CA GLY A 108 -7.48 4.94 -16.61
C GLY A 108 -7.57 3.42 -16.60
N ILE A 109 -6.73 2.75 -17.41
CA ILE A 109 -6.65 1.29 -17.46
C ILE A 109 -5.21 0.84 -17.19
N GLU A 110 -5.08 -0.22 -16.40
CA GLU A 110 -3.81 -0.83 -16.04
C GLU A 110 -3.89 -2.35 -16.23
N THR A 111 -2.89 -2.93 -16.87
CA THR A 111 -2.82 -4.37 -17.20
C THR A 111 -1.78 -5.12 -16.38
N GLY A 112 -0.97 -4.41 -15.57
CA GLY A 112 0.14 -4.96 -14.79
C GLY A 112 1.50 -4.91 -15.48
N LEU A 113 1.53 -4.87 -16.81
CA LEU A 113 2.76 -4.94 -17.63
C LEU A 113 3.14 -3.60 -18.28
N GLU A 114 2.36 -2.56 -18.05
CA GLU A 114 2.67 -1.24 -18.58
C GLU A 114 2.07 -0.18 -17.65
N PRO A 115 2.68 1.02 -17.59
CA PRO A 115 2.10 2.10 -16.82
C PRO A 115 0.67 2.38 -17.28
N ARG A 116 -0.13 2.94 -16.37
CA ARG A 116 -1.54 3.24 -16.62
C ARG A 116 -1.73 4.05 -17.91
N THR A 117 -2.52 3.52 -18.82
CA THR A 117 -2.91 4.21 -20.05
C THR A 117 -4.21 4.98 -19.84
N SER A 118 -4.30 6.20 -20.39
CA SER A 118 -5.48 7.06 -20.27
C SER A 118 -6.31 7.04 -21.55
N TYR A 119 -7.63 6.96 -21.37
CA TYR A 119 -8.62 6.92 -22.43
C TYR A 119 -9.72 7.94 -22.19
N VAL A 120 -10.43 8.30 -23.25
CA VAL A 120 -11.72 8.99 -23.21
C VAL A 120 -12.80 8.02 -23.67
N LEU A 121 -13.76 7.76 -22.80
CA LEU A 121 -14.97 7.00 -23.11
C LEU A 121 -16.07 7.95 -23.57
N ASP A 122 -16.55 7.80 -24.80
CA ASP A 122 -17.86 8.33 -25.21
C ASP A 122 -18.94 7.34 -24.72
N ILE A 123 -19.67 7.74 -23.69
CA ILE A 123 -20.69 6.93 -23.00
C ILE A 123 -21.90 6.67 -23.91
N GLY A 124 -22.19 7.57 -24.84
CA GLY A 124 -23.34 7.42 -25.75
C GLY A 124 -23.11 6.36 -26.83
N THR A 125 -21.88 6.23 -27.30
CA THR A 125 -21.49 5.26 -28.35
C THR A 125 -20.75 4.05 -27.81
N GLY A 126 -20.25 4.12 -26.57
CA GLY A 126 -19.32 3.14 -26.00
C GLY A 126 -17.91 3.24 -26.57
N LYS A 127 -17.59 4.20 -27.43
CA LYS A 127 -16.26 4.31 -28.05
C LYS A 127 -15.23 4.70 -27.00
N LEU A 128 -14.21 3.85 -26.84
CA LEU A 128 -13.05 4.11 -25.99
C LEU A 128 -11.88 4.58 -26.87
N THR A 129 -11.48 5.84 -26.71
CA THR A 129 -10.38 6.45 -27.49
C THR A 129 -9.16 6.63 -26.61
N GLN A 130 -8.03 6.05 -26.97
CA GLN A 130 -6.78 6.25 -26.24
C GLN A 130 -6.32 7.71 -26.36
N TRP A 131 -5.99 8.31 -25.23
CA TRP A 131 -5.59 9.72 -25.15
C TRP A 131 -4.10 9.88 -24.82
N VAL A 132 -3.61 9.21 -23.77
CA VAL A 132 -2.18 9.20 -23.42
C VAL A 132 -1.70 7.77 -23.39
N ARG A 133 -0.64 7.48 -24.16
CA ARG A 133 0.22 6.33 -23.93
C ARG A 133 1.39 6.76 -23.04
N PRO A 134 1.65 6.10 -21.91
CA PRO A 134 2.84 6.37 -21.11
C PRO A 134 4.10 6.20 -21.93
N SER A 135 5.07 7.09 -21.72
CA SER A 135 6.38 7.00 -22.36
C SER A 135 7.19 5.90 -21.69
N LEU A 136 7.55 4.87 -22.45
CA LEU A 136 8.49 3.81 -22.09
C LEU A 136 9.67 3.81 -23.08
N PRO A 137 10.42 4.91 -23.21
CA PRO A 137 11.55 4.92 -24.11
C PRO A 137 12.59 3.91 -23.59
N GLU A 138 13.17 3.12 -24.51
CA GLU A 138 14.28 2.20 -24.21
C GLU A 138 13.94 1.02 -23.29
N ILE A 139 12.66 0.77 -22.97
CA ILE A 139 12.24 -0.37 -22.15
C ILE A 139 11.29 -1.28 -22.92
N ASP A 140 11.66 -2.55 -23.10
CA ASP A 140 10.79 -3.58 -23.66
C ASP A 140 9.92 -4.21 -22.55
N SER A 141 8.65 -3.79 -22.48
CA SER A 141 7.69 -4.29 -21.49
C SER A 141 7.32 -5.77 -21.67
N LYS A 142 7.70 -6.42 -22.78
CA LYS A 142 7.47 -7.86 -22.96
C LYS A 142 8.21 -8.72 -21.94
N ASN A 143 9.30 -8.19 -21.37
CA ASN A 143 10.09 -8.89 -20.35
C ASN A 143 9.61 -8.60 -18.93
N PHE A 144 8.57 -7.76 -18.76
CA PHE A 144 8.02 -7.50 -17.44
C PHE A 144 7.28 -8.71 -16.89
N VAL A 145 7.33 -8.83 -15.58
CA VAL A 145 6.78 -9.93 -14.82
C VAL A 145 5.45 -9.48 -14.22
N PRO A 146 4.32 -10.11 -14.53
CA PRO A 146 3.05 -9.75 -13.91
C PRO A 146 3.06 -10.13 -12.43
N GLN A 147 2.41 -9.33 -11.59
CA GLN A 147 2.15 -9.70 -10.20
C GLN A 147 1.10 -10.82 -10.11
N THR A 148 1.33 -11.78 -9.23
CA THR A 148 0.34 -12.79 -8.82
C THR A 148 -0.14 -12.50 -7.40
N LEU A 149 -1.43 -12.76 -7.13
CA LEU A 149 -1.96 -12.73 -5.76
C LEU A 149 -1.72 -14.08 -5.10
N GLU A 150 -0.96 -14.09 -4.03
CA GLU A 150 -0.67 -15.24 -3.19
C GLU A 150 -1.03 -14.94 -1.73
N PHE A 151 -0.91 -15.93 -0.85
CA PHE A 151 -1.26 -15.80 0.56
C PHE A 151 -0.26 -16.53 1.45
N TYR A 152 0.05 -15.96 2.62
CA TYR A 152 0.71 -16.67 3.71
C TYR A 152 -0.19 -16.69 4.96
N PRO A 153 -0.10 -17.74 5.80
CA PRO A 153 -0.81 -17.76 7.06
C PRO A 153 -0.07 -16.91 8.10
N ALA A 154 -0.78 -16.02 8.77
CA ALA A 154 -0.33 -15.42 10.03
C ALA A 154 -0.32 -16.48 11.15
N ALA A 155 0.29 -16.14 12.29
CA ALA A 155 0.40 -17.02 13.46
C ALA A 155 -0.95 -17.57 13.96
N ASP A 156 -2.05 -16.83 13.76
CA ASP A 156 -3.41 -17.25 14.11
C ASP A 156 -4.17 -17.97 12.98
N GLY A 157 -3.49 -18.26 11.86
CA GLY A 157 -4.06 -18.91 10.68
C GLY A 157 -4.76 -17.97 9.70
N THR A 158 -4.83 -16.67 9.98
CA THR A 158 -5.39 -15.68 9.04
C THR A 158 -4.58 -15.68 7.74
N LYS A 159 -5.26 -15.76 6.59
CA LYS A 159 -4.58 -15.69 5.28
C LYS A 159 -4.27 -14.24 4.93
N ILE A 160 -3.00 -13.86 4.99
CA ILE A 160 -2.53 -12.53 4.60
C ILE A 160 -2.30 -12.51 3.08
N PRO A 161 -2.99 -11.65 2.32
CA PRO A 161 -2.77 -11.49 0.88
C PRO A 161 -1.44 -10.80 0.61
N MET A 162 -0.73 -11.26 -0.42
CA MET A 162 0.50 -10.63 -0.91
C MET A 162 0.55 -10.64 -2.43
N LEU A 163 1.01 -9.53 -3.02
CA LEU A 163 1.33 -9.48 -4.43
C LEU A 163 2.76 -9.95 -4.63
N VAL A 164 2.99 -10.81 -5.62
CA VAL A 164 4.30 -11.39 -5.87
C VAL A 164 4.72 -11.16 -7.31
N THR A 165 5.84 -10.48 -7.48
CA THR A 165 6.53 -10.36 -8.77
C THR A 165 7.68 -11.36 -8.78
N ARG A 166 7.49 -12.49 -9.45
CA ARG A 166 8.46 -13.60 -9.48
C ARG A 166 9.07 -13.77 -10.88
N PRO A 167 10.37 -13.46 -11.07
CA PRO A 167 11.05 -13.68 -12.35
C PRO A 167 10.91 -15.13 -12.81
N VAL A 168 10.78 -15.36 -14.12
CA VAL A 168 10.62 -16.71 -14.71
C VAL A 168 11.78 -17.63 -14.31
N ALA A 169 13.01 -17.11 -14.24
CA ALA A 169 14.17 -17.86 -13.79
C ALA A 169 14.01 -18.43 -12.37
N CYS A 170 13.27 -17.74 -11.49
CA CYS A 170 13.02 -18.15 -10.11
C CYS A 170 11.94 -19.23 -9.98
N ALA A 171 11.32 -19.68 -11.09
CA ALA A 171 10.41 -20.83 -11.07
C ALA A 171 11.13 -22.13 -10.71
N ASN A 172 12.40 -22.31 -11.13
CA ASN A 172 13.13 -23.58 -10.98
C ASN A 172 14.36 -23.50 -10.05
N GLN A 173 14.73 -22.32 -9.57
CA GLN A 173 15.85 -22.13 -8.63
C GLN A 173 15.42 -21.29 -7.42
N VAL A 174 16.22 -21.31 -6.36
CA VAL A 174 16.05 -20.41 -5.22
C VAL A 174 16.57 -19.04 -5.63
N CYS A 175 15.76 -18.00 -5.43
CA CYS A 175 16.15 -16.61 -5.64
C CYS A 175 16.05 -15.83 -4.33
N PRO A 176 16.88 -14.81 -4.13
CA PRO A 176 16.69 -13.90 -3.01
C PRO A 176 15.34 -13.19 -3.13
N VAL A 177 14.72 -12.92 -1.99
CA VAL A 177 13.40 -12.32 -1.88
C VAL A 177 13.51 -10.99 -1.19
N VAL A 178 12.78 -9.98 -1.67
CA VAL A 178 12.62 -8.69 -0.99
C VAL A 178 11.15 -8.50 -0.68
N VAL A 179 10.83 -8.35 0.61
CA VAL A 179 9.48 -8.06 1.11
C VAL A 179 9.35 -6.55 1.32
N ASP A 180 8.46 -5.91 0.59
CA ASP A 180 8.14 -4.49 0.71
C ASP A 180 6.79 -4.30 1.40
N PHE A 181 6.83 -3.83 2.65
CA PHE A 181 5.62 -3.44 3.37
C PHE A 181 5.23 -2.02 2.96
N HIS A 182 3.99 -1.83 2.52
CA HIS A 182 3.52 -0.52 2.09
C HIS A 182 3.47 0.50 3.25
N GLY A 183 3.49 1.79 2.89
CA GLY A 183 3.20 2.88 3.83
C GLY A 183 1.72 2.92 4.23
N GLY A 184 1.39 3.56 5.36
CA GLY A 184 0.09 3.46 5.99
C GLY A 184 0.17 3.85 7.47
N PRO A 185 -0.36 3.03 8.42
CA PRO A 185 -0.81 1.64 8.25
C PRO A 185 -2.01 1.42 7.32
N GLU A 186 -2.93 2.39 7.22
CA GLU A 186 -4.13 2.33 6.37
C GLU A 186 -3.83 2.58 4.86
N GLY A 187 -2.78 1.97 4.33
CA GLY A 187 -2.46 1.92 2.91
C GLY A 187 -2.79 0.55 2.30
N GLN A 188 -2.40 0.33 1.04
CA GLN A 188 -2.62 -0.95 0.38
C GLN A 188 -1.65 -1.13 -0.81
N SER A 189 -1.00 -2.27 -0.90
CA SER A 189 -0.33 -2.74 -2.12
C SER A 189 -1.38 -3.23 -3.11
N ARG A 190 -1.30 -2.74 -4.37
CA ARG A 190 -2.31 -3.01 -5.41
C ARG A 190 -1.67 -3.60 -6.65
N PRO A 191 -2.35 -4.57 -7.31
CA PRO A 191 -1.85 -5.19 -8.52
C PRO A 191 -1.78 -4.16 -9.65
N GLY A 192 -0.68 -4.12 -10.37
CA GLY A 192 -0.45 -3.09 -11.37
C GLY A 192 0.98 -3.07 -11.88
N PHE A 193 1.31 -2.05 -12.66
CA PHE A 193 2.68 -1.82 -13.08
C PHE A 193 3.45 -1.14 -11.95
N ASP A 194 4.29 -1.92 -11.27
CA ASP A 194 5.23 -1.41 -10.28
C ASP A 194 6.66 -1.38 -10.83
N ARG A 195 7.18 -0.18 -11.08
CA ARG A 195 8.54 0.04 -11.61
C ARG A 195 9.65 -0.47 -10.68
N VAL A 196 9.43 -0.46 -9.37
CA VAL A 196 10.41 -0.94 -8.37
C VAL A 196 10.40 -2.46 -8.39
N ALA A 197 9.22 -3.09 -8.33
CA ALA A 197 9.12 -4.54 -8.44
C ALA A 197 9.74 -5.06 -9.76
N GLN A 198 9.50 -4.38 -10.89
CA GLN A 198 10.14 -4.74 -12.18
C GLN A 198 11.66 -4.59 -12.14
N LEU A 199 12.19 -3.54 -11.50
CA LEU A 199 13.64 -3.35 -11.36
C LEU A 199 14.27 -4.48 -10.54
N TYR A 200 13.70 -4.80 -9.39
CA TYR A 200 14.17 -5.90 -8.54
C TYR A 200 14.06 -7.26 -9.25
N ALA A 201 12.96 -7.49 -9.97
CA ALA A 201 12.77 -8.68 -10.79
C ALA A 201 13.82 -8.81 -11.90
N ALA A 202 14.17 -7.71 -12.58
CA ALA A 202 15.23 -7.68 -13.58
C ALA A 202 16.61 -7.99 -12.99
N HIS A 203 16.82 -7.67 -11.70
CA HIS A 203 18.01 -8.06 -10.93
C HIS A 203 17.88 -9.43 -10.26
N GLY A 204 16.88 -10.25 -10.61
CA GLY A 204 16.78 -11.63 -10.14
C GLY A 204 16.23 -11.80 -8.71
N PHE A 205 15.62 -10.76 -8.14
CA PHE A 205 14.89 -10.87 -6.88
C PHE A 205 13.44 -11.26 -7.13
N VAL A 206 12.86 -12.02 -6.20
CA VAL A 206 11.39 -12.07 -6.06
C VAL A 206 10.95 -10.89 -5.20
N TYR A 207 10.05 -10.06 -5.71
CA TYR A 207 9.52 -8.91 -4.97
C TYR A 207 8.13 -9.25 -4.42
N VAL A 208 7.93 -9.03 -3.12
CA VAL A 208 6.72 -9.44 -2.39
C VAL A 208 6.14 -8.25 -1.66
N GLU A 209 4.85 -8.00 -1.84
CA GLU A 209 4.15 -6.85 -1.28
C GLU A 209 2.92 -7.31 -0.49
N PRO A 210 3.07 -7.61 0.81
CA PRO A 210 1.98 -8.03 1.69
C PRO A 210 1.01 -6.89 2.01
N ASN A 211 -0.27 -7.23 2.09
CA ASN A 211 -1.30 -6.42 2.72
C ASN A 211 -1.63 -6.99 4.10
N VAL A 212 -0.78 -6.71 5.08
CA VAL A 212 -0.92 -7.15 6.48
C VAL A 212 -2.19 -6.59 7.14
N ARG A 213 -2.58 -7.11 8.31
CA ARG A 213 -3.66 -6.47 9.09
C ARG A 213 -3.27 -5.02 9.41
N GLY A 214 -4.22 -4.10 9.19
CA GLY A 214 -3.95 -2.66 9.08
C GLY A 214 -4.20 -2.10 7.67
N SER A 215 -4.01 -2.89 6.61
CA SER A 215 -4.21 -2.43 5.23
C SER A 215 -5.67 -2.11 4.88
N GLU A 216 -5.87 -1.17 3.96
CA GLU A 216 -7.18 -0.84 3.38
C GLU A 216 -7.63 -1.92 2.37
N GLY A 217 -8.94 -1.96 2.06
CA GLY A 217 -9.53 -2.80 1.01
C GLY A 217 -9.98 -4.19 1.45
N TYR A 218 -9.86 -4.49 2.75
CA TYR A 218 -10.24 -5.75 3.38
C TYR A 218 -11.30 -5.56 4.49
N GLY A 219 -11.98 -4.41 4.49
CA GLY A 219 -13.00 -4.06 5.46
C GLY A 219 -12.44 -3.42 6.75
N ARG A 220 -13.33 -2.76 7.49
CA ARG A 220 -13.00 -1.99 8.69
C ARG A 220 -12.37 -2.85 9.78
N LYS A 221 -12.80 -4.10 9.95
CA LYS A 221 -12.22 -5.02 10.95
C LYS A 221 -10.75 -5.34 10.65
N TRP A 222 -10.39 -5.54 9.38
CA TRP A 222 -9.00 -5.80 8.99
C TRP A 222 -8.12 -4.58 9.24
N MET A 223 -8.59 -3.41 8.79
CA MET A 223 -7.89 -2.14 8.93
C MET A 223 -7.70 -1.75 10.42
N SER A 224 -8.78 -1.77 11.21
CA SER A 224 -8.74 -1.39 12.64
C SER A 224 -8.13 -2.45 13.58
N ALA A 225 -7.65 -3.58 13.05
CA ALA A 225 -6.95 -4.59 13.83
C ALA A 225 -5.55 -4.11 14.26
N ASP A 226 -4.98 -3.16 13.51
CA ASP A 226 -3.69 -2.55 13.78
C ASP A 226 -3.79 -1.29 14.66
N ASP A 227 -4.99 -0.84 15.05
CA ASP A 227 -5.14 0.41 15.82
C ASP A 227 -4.50 0.35 17.22
N GLY A 228 -3.61 1.30 17.49
CA GLY A 228 -3.03 1.51 18.82
C GLY A 228 -2.41 0.24 19.40
N ALA A 229 -2.84 -0.13 20.62
CA ALA A 229 -2.35 -1.32 21.31
C ALA A 229 -2.77 -2.64 20.66
N LYS A 230 -3.83 -2.68 19.85
CA LYS A 230 -4.26 -3.90 19.15
C LYS A 230 -3.20 -4.40 18.16
N ARG A 231 -2.36 -3.49 17.66
CA ARG A 231 -1.18 -3.80 16.84
C ARG A 231 -0.33 -4.92 17.44
N LEU A 232 -0.21 -5.00 18.76
CA LEU A 232 0.54 -6.07 19.43
C LEU A 232 0.04 -7.48 19.09
N ASN A 233 -1.23 -7.63 18.71
CA ASN A 233 -1.85 -8.90 18.36
C ASN A 233 -1.61 -9.30 16.89
N VAL A 234 -1.25 -8.34 16.03
CA VAL A 234 -1.16 -8.56 14.57
C VAL A 234 0.21 -8.23 13.99
N ILE A 235 1.10 -7.59 14.76
CA ILE A 235 2.44 -7.19 14.31
C ILE A 235 3.31 -8.38 13.88
N THR A 236 2.98 -9.60 14.30
CA THR A 236 3.66 -10.83 13.86
C THR A 236 3.42 -11.14 12.39
N ASP A 237 2.41 -10.56 11.73
CA ASP A 237 2.19 -10.68 10.28
C ASP A 237 3.46 -10.34 9.48
N ILE A 238 4.32 -9.47 10.02
CA ILE A 238 5.62 -9.10 9.48
C ILE A 238 6.62 -10.27 9.57
N GLU A 239 6.70 -10.95 10.71
CA GLU A 239 7.61 -12.10 10.90
C GLU A 239 7.13 -13.33 10.13
N ASP A 240 5.81 -13.55 10.11
CA ASP A 240 5.16 -14.70 9.49
C ASP A 240 5.41 -14.75 7.98
N ALA A 241 5.51 -13.58 7.32
CA ALA A 241 5.88 -13.48 5.91
C ALA A 241 7.25 -14.12 5.63
N ALA A 242 8.29 -13.76 6.39
CA ALA A 242 9.63 -14.31 6.21
C ALA A 242 9.68 -15.82 6.51
N LYS A 243 9.01 -16.26 7.58
CA LYS A 243 8.94 -17.68 7.94
C LYS A 243 8.28 -18.51 6.84
N PHE A 244 7.16 -18.02 6.30
CA PHE A 244 6.49 -18.65 5.17
C PHE A 244 7.39 -18.71 3.94
N ILE A 245 7.99 -17.59 3.55
CA ILE A 245 8.86 -17.49 2.37
C ILE A 245 10.03 -18.48 2.47
N ARG A 246 10.75 -18.49 3.59
CA ARG A 246 11.88 -19.41 3.79
C ARG A 246 11.49 -20.86 3.64
N LYS A 247 10.39 -21.24 4.27
CA LYS A 247 9.93 -22.63 4.31
C LYS A 247 9.35 -23.08 2.97
N GLU A 248 8.38 -22.34 2.45
CA GLU A 248 7.57 -22.78 1.31
C GLU A 248 8.25 -22.50 -0.02
N TRP A 249 9.22 -21.57 -0.09
CA TRP A 249 9.98 -21.28 -1.30
C TRP A 249 11.40 -21.85 -1.28
N ALA A 250 11.74 -22.65 -0.28
CA ALA A 250 12.93 -23.47 -0.30
C ALA A 250 12.90 -24.46 -1.47
N LYS A 251 14.06 -24.72 -2.08
CA LYS A 251 14.21 -25.77 -3.09
C LYS A 251 15.45 -26.58 -2.81
N ASN A 252 15.32 -27.90 -2.93
CA ASN A 252 16.41 -28.84 -2.68
C ASN A 252 17.10 -28.64 -1.31
N GLY A 253 16.31 -28.28 -0.28
CA GLY A 253 16.82 -28.03 1.07
C GLY A 253 17.52 -26.68 1.27
N VAL A 254 17.52 -25.80 0.26
CA VAL A 254 18.10 -24.46 0.36
C VAL A 254 16.97 -23.45 0.50
N GLU A 255 16.99 -22.68 1.59
CA GLU A 255 16.07 -21.56 1.82
C GLU A 255 16.52 -20.30 1.06
N PRO A 256 15.59 -19.46 0.57
CA PRO A 256 15.94 -18.15 0.04
C PRO A 256 16.49 -17.23 1.14
N LYS A 257 17.42 -16.35 0.75
CA LYS A 257 17.74 -15.15 1.51
C LYS A 257 16.58 -14.15 1.40
N VAL A 258 16.19 -13.53 2.52
CA VAL A 258 15.00 -12.66 2.60
C VAL A 258 15.37 -11.28 3.13
N GLY A 259 15.26 -10.25 2.29
CA GLY A 259 15.36 -8.85 2.68
C GLY A 259 13.99 -8.22 2.98
N VAL A 260 14.00 -7.11 3.70
CA VAL A 260 12.80 -6.31 4.01
C VAL A 260 13.01 -4.84 3.71
N THR A 261 12.03 -4.21 3.09
CA THR A 261 11.99 -2.77 2.86
C THR A 261 10.59 -2.20 3.04
N GLY A 262 10.49 -0.88 2.98
CA GLY A 262 9.25 -0.15 3.08
C GLY A 262 9.46 1.33 3.36
N GLY A 263 8.41 2.10 3.07
CA GLY A 263 8.35 3.55 3.29
C GLY A 263 7.35 3.92 4.39
N SER A 264 7.67 4.89 5.24
CA SER A 264 6.74 5.40 6.26
C SER A 264 6.38 4.30 7.28
N TYR A 265 5.10 3.90 7.38
CA TYR A 265 4.73 2.71 8.14
C TYR A 265 5.45 1.44 7.68
N GLY A 266 5.68 1.27 6.38
CA GLY A 266 6.54 0.22 5.85
C GLY A 266 8.00 0.31 6.32
N GLY A 267 8.49 1.54 6.48
CA GLY A 267 9.81 1.80 7.07
C GLY A 267 9.85 1.43 8.56
N TYR A 268 8.75 1.67 9.29
CA TYR A 268 8.57 1.15 10.65
C TYR A 268 8.50 -0.38 10.67
N SER A 269 7.73 -1.00 9.78
CA SER A 269 7.66 -2.46 9.64
C SER A 269 9.03 -3.07 9.35
N THR A 270 9.84 -2.41 8.52
CA THR A 270 11.24 -2.76 8.28
C THR A 270 12.07 -2.69 9.55
N LEU A 271 11.94 -1.63 10.34
CA LEU A 271 12.67 -1.52 11.61
C LEU A 271 12.21 -2.57 12.63
N VAL A 272 10.90 -2.84 12.73
CA VAL A 272 10.35 -3.92 13.58
C VAL A 272 10.90 -5.29 13.15
N ALA A 273 10.90 -5.57 11.85
CA ALA A 273 11.46 -6.80 11.28
C ALA A 273 12.93 -6.99 11.64
N MET A 274 13.72 -5.90 11.61
CA MET A 274 15.16 -5.94 11.85
C MET A 274 15.55 -5.86 13.34
N THR A 275 14.64 -5.42 14.22
CA THR A 275 14.84 -5.35 15.67
C THR A 275 14.04 -6.43 16.41
N LYS A 276 12.74 -6.24 16.61
CA LYS A 276 11.84 -7.12 17.37
C LYS A 276 11.83 -8.55 16.84
N PHE A 277 11.94 -8.71 15.53
CA PHE A 277 11.96 -10.01 14.85
C PHE A 277 13.33 -10.33 14.24
N ALA A 278 14.41 -9.80 14.84
CA ALA A 278 15.75 -9.98 14.32
C ALA A 278 16.11 -11.47 14.14
N GLY A 279 16.53 -11.81 12.92
CA GLY A 279 16.80 -13.18 12.49
C GLY A 279 15.76 -13.72 11.50
N ALA A 280 14.57 -13.10 11.40
CA ALA A 280 13.61 -13.45 10.36
C ALA A 280 14.09 -13.02 8.96
N TYR A 281 14.69 -11.82 8.88
CA TYR A 281 15.21 -11.21 7.66
C TYR A 281 16.75 -11.10 7.68
N ASP A 282 17.37 -11.26 6.51
CA ASP A 282 18.82 -11.24 6.30
C ASP A 282 19.39 -9.83 6.06
N ALA A 283 18.58 -8.86 5.61
CA ALA A 283 18.96 -7.48 5.39
C ALA A 283 17.74 -6.55 5.37
N GLY A 284 17.90 -5.27 5.72
CA GLY A 284 16.81 -4.31 5.75
C GLY A 284 17.16 -2.93 5.17
N VAL A 285 16.21 -2.29 4.47
CA VAL A 285 16.33 -0.90 3.99
C VAL A 285 15.09 -0.12 4.44
N SER A 286 15.21 0.68 5.49
CA SER A 286 14.11 1.48 6.05
C SER A 286 14.07 2.87 5.43
N ASN A 287 12.95 3.23 4.80
CA ASN A 287 12.74 4.55 4.20
C ASN A 287 11.75 5.35 5.05
N VAL A 288 12.17 6.52 5.53
CA VAL A 288 11.34 7.43 6.35
C VAL A 288 10.56 6.74 7.46
N GLY A 289 11.18 5.76 8.13
CA GLY A 289 10.56 4.89 9.11
C GLY A 289 10.55 5.46 10.53
N MET A 290 9.52 5.14 11.30
CA MET A 290 9.41 5.55 12.71
C MET A 290 10.18 4.56 13.58
N SER A 291 11.14 5.06 14.35
CA SER A 291 12.00 4.25 15.21
C SER A 291 11.45 4.10 16.63
N ASN A 292 10.69 5.10 17.07
CA ASN A 292 10.06 5.17 18.37
C ASN A 292 8.71 5.88 18.22
N LEU A 293 7.62 5.12 18.40
CA LEU A 293 6.26 5.64 18.18
C LEU A 293 5.91 6.76 19.16
N ARG A 294 6.48 6.76 20.37
CA ARG A 294 6.23 7.82 21.35
C ARG A 294 6.93 9.12 20.96
N SER A 295 8.22 9.10 20.61
CA SER A 295 8.89 10.32 20.13
C SER A 295 8.30 10.82 18.82
N PHE A 296 7.94 9.92 17.91
CA PHE A 296 7.23 10.24 16.68
C PHE A 296 5.93 11.03 16.97
N LEU A 297 5.07 10.52 17.86
CA LEU A 297 3.83 11.20 18.22
C LEU A 297 4.11 12.55 18.91
N LEU A 298 5.03 12.59 19.88
CA LEU A 298 5.39 13.82 20.60
C LEU A 298 6.06 14.90 19.74
N ASN A 299 6.67 14.51 18.62
CA ASN A 299 7.28 15.43 17.65
C ASN A 299 6.39 15.70 16.44
N THR A 300 5.25 15.00 16.32
CA THR A 300 4.23 15.31 15.31
C THR A 300 3.48 16.59 15.70
N ALA A 301 3.28 17.49 14.72
CA ALA A 301 2.57 18.75 14.93
C ALA A 301 1.17 18.53 15.55
N PRO A 302 0.72 19.37 16.51
CA PRO A 302 -0.50 19.12 17.29
C PRO A 302 -1.75 18.81 16.47
N TYR A 303 -2.00 19.56 15.38
CA TYR A 303 -3.16 19.36 14.51
C TYR A 303 -3.17 17.99 13.82
N ARG A 304 -1.98 17.43 13.55
CA ARG A 304 -1.81 16.12 12.92
C ARG A 304 -1.80 15.00 13.96
N ARG A 305 -1.24 15.26 15.15
CA ARG A 305 -1.15 14.27 16.24
C ARG A 305 -2.53 13.75 16.64
N ILE A 306 -3.53 14.63 16.74
CA ILE A 306 -4.90 14.26 17.12
C ILE A 306 -5.47 13.19 16.17
N LEU A 307 -5.18 13.31 14.86
CA LEU A 307 -5.63 12.36 13.85
C LEU A 307 -4.85 11.03 13.86
N ARG A 308 -3.68 11.00 14.50
CA ARG A 308 -2.79 9.84 14.57
C ARG A 308 -2.97 9.03 15.85
N ILE A 309 -3.58 9.60 16.88
CA ILE A 309 -3.83 8.92 18.16
C ILE A 309 -4.73 7.69 17.96
N SER A 310 -5.75 7.77 17.10
CA SER A 310 -6.60 6.61 16.82
C SER A 310 -5.84 5.45 16.16
N GLU A 311 -4.86 5.77 15.33
CA GLU A 311 -4.11 4.83 14.51
C GLU A 311 -2.91 4.22 15.27
N TYR A 312 -2.13 5.06 15.96
CA TYR A 312 -0.89 4.64 16.63
C TYR A 312 -1.02 4.49 18.14
N GLY A 313 -1.98 5.16 18.77
CA GLY A 313 -2.13 5.25 20.24
C GLY A 313 -1.86 6.65 20.78
N ASP A 314 -2.30 6.89 22.01
CA ASP A 314 -2.11 8.14 22.74
C ASP A 314 -0.74 8.12 23.48
N PRO A 315 0.16 9.10 23.24
CA PRO A 315 1.50 9.10 23.83
C PRO A 315 1.53 9.25 25.36
N GLU A 316 0.41 9.65 25.97
CA GLU A 316 0.25 9.74 27.41
C GLU A 316 -0.47 8.52 28.01
N LYS A 317 -1.50 7.99 27.34
CA LYS A 317 -2.30 6.88 27.88
C LYS A 317 -1.75 5.50 27.52
N ASP A 318 -1.16 5.37 26.34
CA ASP A 318 -0.75 4.08 25.77
C ASP A 318 0.77 3.88 25.81
N LYS A 319 1.46 4.51 26.77
CA LYS A 319 2.94 4.52 26.88
C LYS A 319 3.56 3.13 26.78
N GLU A 320 3.04 2.16 27.53
CA GLU A 320 3.55 0.79 27.56
C GLU A 320 3.38 0.08 26.21
N ALA A 321 2.23 0.25 25.55
CA ALA A 321 1.99 -0.33 24.24
C ALA A 321 2.90 0.30 23.17
N LEU A 322 3.03 1.63 23.18
CA LEU A 322 3.93 2.36 22.28
C LEU A 322 5.39 1.95 22.45
N GLU A 323 5.84 1.69 23.68
CA GLU A 323 7.19 1.20 23.95
C GLU A 323 7.39 -0.22 23.41
N LYS A 324 6.44 -1.14 23.65
CA LYS A 324 6.49 -2.53 23.12
C LYS A 324 6.39 -2.60 21.59
N LEU A 325 5.83 -1.56 20.96
CA LEU A 325 5.71 -1.43 19.52
C LEU A 325 6.90 -0.68 18.89
N SER A 326 7.69 0.06 19.69
CA SER A 326 8.79 0.86 19.17
C SER A 326 10.00 0.00 18.80
N PRO A 327 10.49 0.05 17.54
CA PRO A 327 11.67 -0.71 17.13
C PRO A 327 12.90 -0.49 18.00
N ILE A 328 13.12 0.74 18.47
CA ILE A 328 14.30 1.10 19.27
C ILE A 328 14.37 0.36 20.61
N THR A 329 13.23 -0.09 21.16
CA THR A 329 13.15 -0.91 22.38
C THR A 329 13.90 -2.23 22.22
N TYR A 330 13.99 -2.73 20.99
CA TYR A 330 14.64 -3.99 20.63
C TYR A 330 15.98 -3.80 19.94
N ILE A 331 16.60 -2.63 20.12
CA ILE A 331 17.87 -2.31 19.46
C ILE A 331 18.93 -3.38 19.71
N GLU A 332 18.93 -4.00 20.90
CA GLU A 332 19.88 -5.06 21.29
C GLU A 332 19.76 -6.35 20.46
N GLN A 333 18.65 -6.54 19.77
CA GLN A 333 18.40 -7.76 19.00
C GLN A 333 18.94 -7.69 17.57
N VAL A 334 19.26 -6.48 17.06
CA VAL A 334 19.72 -6.30 15.67
C VAL A 334 20.98 -7.11 15.41
N LYS A 335 20.93 -7.94 14.36
CA LYS A 335 22.01 -8.86 13.94
C LYS A 335 22.37 -8.73 12.45
N ALA A 336 21.42 -8.31 11.61
CA ALA A 336 21.56 -8.27 10.17
C ALA A 336 21.82 -6.83 9.67
N PRO A 337 22.45 -6.64 8.49
CA PRO A 337 22.69 -5.33 7.89
C PRO A 337 21.41 -4.51 7.72
N LEU A 338 21.47 -3.24 8.11
CA LEU A 338 20.35 -2.29 8.02
C LEU A 338 20.81 -0.96 7.45
N MET A 339 20.17 -0.51 6.37
CA MET A 339 20.29 0.84 5.81
C MET A 339 19.08 1.69 6.21
N ILE A 340 19.31 2.99 6.44
CA ILE A 340 18.28 3.98 6.77
C ILE A 340 18.34 5.11 5.74
N ILE A 341 17.19 5.48 5.18
CA ILE A 341 17.07 6.58 4.20
C ILE A 341 15.99 7.55 4.66
N GLN A 342 16.28 8.85 4.68
CA GLN A 342 15.41 9.87 5.26
C GLN A 342 15.49 11.20 4.50
N GLY A 343 14.38 11.94 4.40
CA GLY A 343 14.41 13.35 4.00
C GLY A 343 14.59 14.27 5.20
N ALA A 344 15.45 15.28 5.08
CA ALA A 344 15.77 16.19 6.19
C ALA A 344 14.58 17.05 6.63
N SER A 345 13.69 17.41 5.69
CA SER A 345 12.55 18.29 5.91
C SER A 345 11.22 17.53 6.03
N ASP A 346 11.25 16.25 6.42
CA ASP A 346 10.06 15.40 6.50
C ASP A 346 9.06 15.91 7.55
N PRO A 347 7.87 16.39 7.13
CA PRO A 347 6.87 16.93 8.05
C PRO A 347 6.00 15.84 8.68
N ARG A 348 6.14 14.59 8.24
CA ARG A 348 5.34 13.45 8.68
C ARG A 348 6.12 12.60 9.67
N VAL A 349 7.33 12.15 9.31
CA VAL A 349 8.24 11.38 10.17
C VAL A 349 9.51 12.20 10.35
N PRO A 350 9.66 12.93 11.46
CA PRO A 350 10.81 13.82 11.65
C PRO A 350 12.15 13.08 11.51
N VAL A 351 13.15 13.73 10.90
CA VAL A 351 14.50 13.18 10.69
C VAL A 351 15.17 12.66 11.99
N GLY A 352 14.74 13.17 13.15
CA GLY A 352 15.15 12.67 14.46
C GLY A 352 14.90 11.18 14.67
N GLU A 353 13.90 10.58 14.02
CA GLU A 353 13.65 9.12 14.03
C GLU A 353 14.79 8.34 13.36
N ALA A 354 15.27 8.79 12.20
CA ALA A 354 16.42 8.17 11.55
C ALA A 354 17.72 8.37 12.35
N LEU A 355 17.94 9.59 12.87
CA LEU A 355 19.15 9.92 13.63
C LEU A 355 19.26 9.17 14.96
N GLN A 356 18.14 9.00 15.69
CA GLN A 356 18.16 8.25 16.95
C GLN A 356 18.45 6.77 16.70
N MET A 357 17.85 6.18 15.66
CA MET A 357 18.10 4.78 15.31
C MET A 357 19.55 4.57 14.87
N ARG A 358 20.08 5.45 14.00
CA ARG A 358 21.49 5.42 13.59
C ARG A 358 22.44 5.51 14.79
N SER A 359 22.18 6.43 15.72
CA SER A 359 23.02 6.62 16.91
C SER A 359 22.96 5.41 17.83
N ALA A 360 21.78 4.83 18.04
CA ALA A 360 21.60 3.63 18.86
C ALA A 360 22.33 2.42 18.25
N LEU A 361 22.30 2.24 16.93
CA LEU A 361 23.07 1.20 16.23
C LEU A 361 24.58 1.44 16.35
N ALA A 362 25.04 2.68 16.18
CA ALA A 362 26.45 3.04 16.28
C ALA A 362 27.03 2.80 17.68
N ALA A 363 26.25 3.07 18.74
CA ALA A 363 26.64 2.79 20.12
C ALA A 363 26.91 1.30 20.38
N ARG A 364 26.35 0.42 19.55
CA ARG A 364 26.55 -1.04 19.58
C ARG A 364 27.65 -1.52 18.63
N GLY A 365 28.36 -0.59 17.97
CA GLY A 365 29.34 -0.92 16.94
C GLY A 365 28.74 -1.40 15.62
N ILE A 366 27.42 -1.28 15.42
CA ILE A 366 26.75 -1.67 14.18
C ILE A 366 26.84 -0.51 13.19
N GLN A 367 27.47 -0.77 12.04
CA GLN A 367 27.49 0.17 10.93
C GLN A 367 26.18 0.04 10.14
N ALA A 368 25.37 1.09 10.20
CA ALA A 368 24.15 1.22 9.42
C ALA A 368 24.33 2.40 8.45
N PRO A 369 24.42 2.17 7.13
CA PRO A 369 24.45 3.25 6.16
C PRO A 369 23.23 4.17 6.35
N LEU A 370 23.47 5.48 6.32
CA LEU A 370 22.44 6.50 6.49
C LEU A 370 22.51 7.48 5.32
N ILE A 371 21.43 7.61 4.57
CA ILE A 371 21.28 8.63 3.52
C ILE A 371 20.26 9.65 4.02
N ILE A 372 20.68 10.92 4.11
CA ILE A 372 19.79 12.05 4.37
C ILE A 372 19.74 12.94 3.13
N PHE A 373 18.57 13.04 2.51
CA PHE A 373 18.33 14.00 1.44
C PHE A 373 18.00 15.36 2.06
N ALA A 374 18.93 16.31 1.96
CA ALA A 374 18.79 17.64 2.54
C ALA A 374 17.61 18.44 1.96
N ASP A 375 17.22 18.12 0.72
CA ASP A 375 16.29 18.87 -0.11
C ASP A 375 14.98 18.11 -0.38
N GLU A 376 14.67 17.12 0.46
CA GLU A 376 13.48 16.28 0.43
C GLU A 376 12.74 16.26 1.78
N GLY A 377 11.47 15.87 1.72
CA GLY A 377 10.59 15.69 2.88
C GLY A 377 10.26 14.21 3.12
N HIS A 378 8.97 13.87 3.08
CA HIS A 378 8.50 12.49 3.31
C HIS A 378 8.69 11.58 2.09
N GLY A 379 9.92 11.14 1.89
CA GLY A 379 10.35 10.35 0.72
C GLY A 379 11.05 11.22 -0.34
N SER A 380 11.43 10.61 -1.47
CA SER A 380 12.09 11.31 -2.58
C SER A 380 11.10 11.70 -3.69
N ALA A 381 10.88 13.00 -3.87
CA ALA A 381 10.07 13.52 -4.96
C ALA A 381 10.90 13.71 -6.23
N LYS A 382 12.09 14.32 -6.09
CA LYS A 382 12.98 14.64 -7.22
C LYS A 382 13.49 13.36 -7.87
N ARG A 383 13.59 13.38 -9.20
CA ARG A 383 13.99 12.19 -9.97
C ARG A 383 15.35 11.67 -9.55
N ASP A 384 16.33 12.54 -9.36
CA ASP A 384 17.71 12.16 -9.03
C ASP A 384 17.79 11.51 -7.65
N ASN A 385 17.16 12.12 -6.64
CA ASN A 385 17.07 11.55 -5.29
C ASN A 385 16.32 10.21 -5.27
N LYS A 386 15.28 10.07 -6.10
CA LYS A 386 14.53 8.83 -6.26
C LYS A 386 15.36 7.72 -6.90
N VAL A 387 16.21 8.06 -7.88
CA VAL A 387 17.17 7.11 -8.45
C VAL A 387 18.17 6.67 -7.38
N ILE A 388 18.72 7.61 -6.60
CA ILE A 388 19.66 7.28 -5.51
C ILE A 388 19.00 6.40 -4.46
N GLN A 389 17.79 6.74 -3.98
CA GLN A 389 17.07 5.96 -2.97
C GLN A 389 16.85 4.51 -3.43
N ILE A 390 16.35 4.32 -4.65
CA ILE A 390 16.02 2.99 -5.17
C ILE A 390 17.30 2.20 -5.49
N GLY A 391 18.27 2.87 -6.12
CA GLY A 391 19.56 2.27 -6.50
C GLY A 391 20.37 1.83 -5.29
N ALA A 392 20.47 2.66 -4.26
CA ALA A 392 21.17 2.31 -3.02
C ALA A 392 20.51 1.13 -2.29
N GLY A 393 19.17 1.07 -2.27
CA GLY A 393 18.46 -0.07 -1.71
C GLY A 393 18.73 -1.37 -2.50
N LEU A 394 18.68 -1.29 -3.83
CA LEU A 394 18.97 -2.43 -4.70
C LEU A 394 20.41 -2.93 -4.52
N GLU A 395 21.39 -2.03 -4.58
CA GLU A 395 22.81 -2.35 -4.38
C GLU A 395 23.04 -3.00 -3.01
N PHE A 396 22.42 -2.46 -1.97
CA PHE A 396 22.50 -3.01 -0.61
C PHE A 396 21.96 -4.45 -0.55
N PHE A 397 20.83 -4.73 -1.20
CA PHE A 397 20.29 -6.09 -1.26
C PHE A 397 21.12 -7.02 -2.15
N GLU A 398 21.70 -6.53 -3.24
CA GLU A 398 22.65 -7.31 -4.04
C GLU A 398 23.88 -7.71 -3.23
N GLN A 399 24.41 -6.81 -2.41
CA GLN A 399 25.58 -7.08 -1.57
C GLN A 399 25.30 -8.10 -0.45
N HIS A 400 24.09 -8.14 0.09
CA HIS A 400 23.79 -8.88 1.32
C HIS A 400 22.92 -10.14 1.13
N LEU A 401 22.25 -10.28 -0.02
CA LEU A 401 21.35 -11.41 -0.27
C LEU A 401 21.80 -12.31 -1.44
N LYS A 402 22.75 -11.87 -2.26
CA LYS A 402 23.40 -12.66 -3.30
C LYS A 402 24.82 -12.99 -2.87
#